data_AF-A0A976Q5A7-F1
#
_entry.id   AF-A0A976Q5A7-F1
#
_cell.length_a   1.000
_cell.length_b   1.000
_cell.length_c   1.000
_cell.angle_alpha   90.00
_cell.angle_beta   90.00
_cell.angle_gamma   90.00
#
_symmetry.space_group_name_H-M   'P 1'
#
loop_
_entity.id
_entity.type
_entity.pdbx_description
1 polymer ?
#
loop_
_entity_poly.entity_id
_entity_poly.type
_entity_poly.pdbx_seq_one_letter_code
_entity_poly.pdbx_strand_id
1 'polypeptide(L)'
;MFNACTRDNPPSDPLAGKSDQERRRIVATFFRVRRAVGLLGAALPVVVWAKWIIVETTLGPGTCGSDELPTSVSAYYHTCSRDLFVGILCTIAVFLFAYRGYGRKPGEFLSDEVVAIVAGLCALNVAFFPAARAHEDVWGTANIVHYTSAAVMFTCLILFSVVIFTRGRPEDKMSPHGVSGSPRWPVSFELAVKRVYVGCGVAMTAAILFIVVYEVWFDGVAGWDRLRPVFTGELVALISFGVSWIVKGAWLRCLVSGISRAAPRWWGDEKMTQVLNSWRASSDQD
;
A
#
# COMPACT_ATOMS: atom_id res chain seq x y z
N MET A 1 -36.31 37.44 10.70
CA MET A 1 -35.15 37.70 9.81
C MET A 1 -33.92 37.06 10.42
N PHE A 2 -33.59 35.81 10.10
CA PHE A 2 -32.23 35.26 10.22
C PHE A 2 -32.24 33.92 9.48
N ASN A 3 -32.11 33.99 8.16
CA ASN A 3 -31.86 32.82 7.33
C ASN A 3 -31.08 33.28 6.11
N ALA A 4 -29.75 33.26 6.17
CA ALA A 4 -28.89 33.31 4.99
C ALA A 4 -27.43 32.98 5.34
N CYS A 5 -26.89 32.06 4.56
CA CYS A 5 -25.47 31.99 4.16
C CYS A 5 -24.46 31.35 5.12
N THR A 6 -24.45 30.02 5.15
CA THR A 6 -23.24 29.26 4.76
C THR A 6 -23.68 28.02 3.97
N ARG A 7 -24.05 28.21 2.69
CA ARG A 7 -23.96 27.12 1.72
C ARG A 7 -22.48 26.95 1.45
N ASP A 8 -21.83 26.06 2.18
CA ASP A 8 -20.50 25.59 1.82
C ASP A 8 -20.62 24.99 0.42
N ASN A 9 -20.11 25.72 -0.59
CA ASN A 9 -20.01 25.18 -1.93
C ASN A 9 -19.23 23.87 -1.83
N PRO A 10 -19.74 22.77 -2.42
CA PRO A 10 -18.94 21.55 -2.50
C PRO A 10 -17.60 21.90 -3.15
N PRO A 11 -16.49 21.28 -2.71
CA PRO A 11 -15.18 21.58 -3.27
C PRO A 11 -15.28 21.48 -4.80
N SER A 12 -14.97 22.58 -5.48
CA SER A 12 -15.02 22.69 -6.93
C SER A 12 -14.30 21.49 -7.54
N ASP A 13 -14.97 20.73 -8.42
CA ASP A 13 -14.35 19.60 -9.13
C ASP A 13 -13.01 20.08 -9.71
N PRO A 14 -11.85 19.54 -9.27
CA PRO A 14 -10.54 20.00 -9.73
C PRO A 14 -10.32 19.75 -11.23
N LEU A 15 -11.24 19.01 -11.87
CA LEU A 15 -11.27 18.78 -13.30
C LEU A 15 -12.29 19.68 -14.04
N ALA A 16 -13.05 20.53 -13.35
CA ALA A 16 -14.04 21.43 -13.95
C ALA A 16 -13.39 22.29 -15.06
N GLY A 17 -13.99 22.30 -16.25
CA GLY A 17 -13.47 23.02 -17.42
C GLY A 17 -12.39 22.30 -18.24
N LYS A 18 -11.89 21.13 -17.80
CA LYS A 18 -10.93 20.33 -18.59
C LYS A 18 -11.62 19.44 -19.62
N SER A 19 -11.00 19.31 -20.80
CA SER A 19 -11.46 18.39 -21.86
C SER A 19 -11.46 16.93 -21.39
N ASP A 20 -12.33 16.09 -21.96
CA ASP A 20 -12.40 14.66 -21.64
C ASP A 20 -11.07 13.92 -21.85
N GLN A 21 -10.31 14.31 -22.88
CA GLN A 21 -8.99 13.73 -23.15
C GLN A 21 -8.00 14.06 -22.03
N GLU A 22 -8.01 15.30 -21.53
CA GLU A 22 -7.13 15.73 -20.44
C GLU A 22 -7.52 15.06 -19.11
N ARG A 23 -8.82 14.98 -18.82
CA ARG A 23 -9.36 14.24 -17.66
C ARG A 23 -8.88 12.79 -17.66
N ARG A 24 -8.99 12.10 -18.80
CA ARG A 24 -8.50 10.70 -18.94
C ARG A 24 -7.00 10.58 -18.71
N ARG A 25 -6.19 11.50 -19.25
CA ARG A 25 -4.73 11.49 -19.05
C ARG A 25 -4.36 11.68 -17.57
N ILE A 26 -4.98 12.64 -16.88
CA ILE A 26 -4.73 12.90 -15.46
C ILE A 26 -5.07 11.66 -14.61
N VAL A 27 -6.25 11.09 -14.82
CA VAL A 27 -6.69 9.87 -14.11
C VAL A 27 -5.77 8.68 -14.41
N ALA A 28 -5.35 8.50 -15.66
CA ALA A 28 -4.44 7.42 -16.04
C ALA A 28 -3.05 7.57 -15.39
N THR A 29 -2.48 8.78 -15.37
CA THR A 29 -1.22 9.07 -14.68
C THR A 29 -1.32 8.76 -13.20
N PHE A 30 -2.41 9.16 -12.56
CA PHE A 30 -2.66 8.89 -11.15
C PHE A 30 -2.73 7.38 -10.84
N PHE A 31 -3.39 6.60 -11.68
CA PHE A 31 -3.38 5.14 -11.56
C PHE A 31 -1.99 4.53 -11.78
N ARG A 32 -1.18 5.07 -12.71
CA ARG A 32 0.19 4.60 -12.96
C ARG A 32 1.11 4.81 -11.76
N VAL A 33 1.02 5.96 -11.09
CA VAL A 33 1.80 6.23 -9.86
C VAL A 33 1.52 5.17 -8.80
N ARG A 34 0.24 4.87 -8.53
CA ARG A 34 -0.15 3.82 -7.56
C ARG A 34 0.38 2.44 -7.94
N ARG A 35 0.35 2.08 -9.23
CA ARG A 35 0.90 0.81 -9.73
C ARG A 35 2.41 0.75 -9.53
N ALA A 36 3.12 1.82 -9.84
CA ALA A 36 4.57 1.88 -9.69
C ALA A 36 4.97 1.70 -8.21
N VAL A 37 4.31 2.40 -7.29
CA VAL A 37 4.54 2.24 -5.84
C VAL A 37 4.29 0.81 -5.38
N GLY A 38 3.14 0.23 -5.75
CA GLY A 38 2.81 -1.14 -5.35
C GLY A 38 3.75 -2.19 -5.95
N LEU A 39 4.15 -2.03 -7.20
CA LEU A 39 5.12 -2.90 -7.86
C LEU A 39 6.50 -2.83 -7.20
N LEU A 40 7.01 -1.62 -7.00
CA LEU A 40 8.31 -1.41 -6.38
C LEU A 40 8.34 -1.97 -4.96
N GLY A 41 7.26 -1.75 -4.19
CA GLY A 41 7.09 -2.32 -2.86
C GLY A 41 7.13 -3.85 -2.83
N ALA A 42 6.33 -4.50 -3.67
CA ALA A 42 6.30 -5.95 -3.76
C ALA A 42 7.61 -6.55 -4.33
N ALA A 43 8.25 -5.84 -5.26
CA ALA A 43 9.50 -6.27 -5.88
C ALA A 43 10.70 -6.15 -4.94
N LEU A 44 10.72 -5.14 -4.04
CA LEU A 44 11.84 -4.84 -3.15
C LEU A 44 12.46 -6.08 -2.49
N PRO A 45 11.74 -6.89 -1.69
CA PRO A 45 12.34 -8.03 -1.00
C PRO A 45 12.81 -9.13 -1.98
N VAL A 46 12.13 -9.28 -3.12
CA VAL A 46 12.46 -10.29 -4.13
C VAL A 46 13.75 -9.94 -4.87
N VAL A 47 13.91 -8.68 -5.29
CA VAL A 47 15.05 -8.27 -6.11
C VAL A 47 16.35 -8.14 -5.31
N VAL A 48 16.27 -7.70 -4.05
CA VAL A 48 17.47 -7.64 -3.18
C VAL A 48 17.98 -9.04 -2.84
N TRP A 49 17.04 -9.97 -2.58
CA TRP A 49 17.33 -11.39 -2.36
C TRP A 49 17.91 -12.03 -3.63
N ALA A 50 17.28 -11.82 -4.78
CA ALA A 50 17.72 -12.38 -6.06
C ALA A 50 19.13 -11.88 -6.44
N LYS A 51 19.42 -10.58 -6.30
CA LYS A 51 20.76 -10.04 -6.59
C LYS A 51 21.82 -10.67 -5.69
N TRP A 52 21.54 -10.81 -4.39
CA TRP A 52 22.48 -11.44 -3.45
C TRP A 52 22.77 -12.89 -3.84
N ILE A 53 21.72 -13.69 -4.13
CA ILE A 53 21.90 -15.08 -4.57
C ILE A 53 22.71 -15.17 -5.87
N ILE A 54 22.39 -14.33 -6.86
CA ILE A 54 23.09 -14.37 -8.15
C ILE A 54 24.57 -14.07 -7.95
N VAL A 55 24.92 -13.05 -7.17
CA VAL A 55 26.32 -12.67 -6.96
C VAL A 55 27.07 -13.74 -6.16
N GLU A 56 26.52 -14.22 -5.04
CA GLU A 56 27.13 -15.27 -4.21
C GLU A 56 27.35 -16.57 -5.00
N THR A 57 26.39 -16.95 -5.88
CA THR A 57 26.51 -18.17 -6.70
C THR A 57 27.46 -18.03 -7.89
N THR A 58 27.67 -16.81 -8.41
CA THR A 58 28.50 -16.58 -9.61
C THR A 58 29.92 -16.14 -9.30
N LEU A 59 30.13 -15.33 -8.25
CA LEU A 59 31.44 -14.80 -7.87
C LEU A 59 32.05 -15.54 -6.68
N GLY A 60 31.25 -16.35 -5.97
CA GLY A 60 31.68 -17.18 -4.85
C GLY A 60 31.18 -16.68 -3.49
N PRO A 61 31.21 -17.54 -2.46
CA PRO A 61 30.77 -17.20 -1.11
C PRO A 61 31.48 -15.98 -0.54
N GLY A 62 30.74 -15.07 0.09
CA GLY A 62 31.25 -13.90 0.81
C GLY A 62 31.53 -12.68 -0.04
N THR A 63 31.34 -12.77 -1.35
CA THR A 63 31.53 -11.65 -2.27
C THR A 63 30.52 -10.52 -2.07
N CYS A 64 29.37 -10.80 -1.45
CA CYS A 64 28.38 -9.80 -1.07
C CYS A 64 28.50 -9.29 0.36
N GLY A 65 29.62 -9.52 1.05
CA GLY A 65 29.90 -8.95 2.36
C GLY A 65 29.41 -9.77 3.56
N SER A 66 28.72 -10.89 3.32
CA SER A 66 28.42 -11.92 4.33
C SER A 66 28.16 -13.26 3.66
N ASP A 67 28.78 -14.33 4.18
CA ASP A 67 28.50 -15.71 3.75
C ASP A 67 27.11 -16.17 4.20
N GLU A 68 26.55 -15.49 5.20
CA GLU A 68 25.23 -15.77 5.75
C GLU A 68 24.14 -15.00 5.01
N LEU A 69 23.03 -15.69 4.75
CA LEU A 69 21.82 -15.09 4.21
C LEU A 69 21.30 -14.02 5.20
N PRO A 70 21.02 -12.78 4.75
CA PRO A 70 20.48 -11.73 5.61
C PRO A 70 19.16 -12.11 6.31
N THR A 71 18.98 -11.67 7.55
CA THR A 71 17.80 -11.99 8.41
C THR A 71 16.57 -11.13 8.15
N SER A 72 16.73 -9.97 7.53
CA SER A 72 15.68 -9.00 7.20
C SER A 72 15.91 -8.37 5.82
N VAL A 73 14.88 -7.72 5.28
CA VAL A 73 14.96 -6.95 4.03
C VAL A 73 15.91 -5.76 4.20
N SER A 74 15.90 -5.10 5.35
CA SER A 74 16.81 -3.99 5.65
C SER A 74 18.27 -4.42 5.82
N ALA A 75 18.53 -5.67 6.23
CA ALA A 75 19.90 -6.19 6.35
C ALA A 75 20.62 -6.27 4.99
N TYR A 76 19.90 -6.31 3.87
CA TYR A 76 20.50 -6.21 2.53
C TYR A 76 21.23 -4.87 2.29
N TYR A 77 20.98 -3.84 3.10
CA TYR A 77 21.76 -2.60 3.10
C TYR A 77 23.26 -2.85 3.28
N HIS A 78 23.62 -3.87 4.07
CA HIS A 78 25.01 -4.18 4.40
C HIS A 78 25.69 -5.10 3.38
N THR A 79 24.98 -5.43 2.30
CA THR A 79 25.45 -6.36 1.26
C THR A 79 25.66 -5.67 -0.08
N CYS A 80 26.12 -6.41 -1.09
CA CYS A 80 26.14 -5.97 -2.48
C CYS A 80 24.77 -5.47 -3.01
N SER A 81 23.64 -5.85 -2.39
CA SER A 81 22.30 -5.43 -2.79
C SER A 81 21.87 -4.06 -2.27
N ARG A 82 22.72 -3.35 -1.53
CA ARG A 82 22.44 -2.01 -0.96
C ARG A 82 21.84 -1.04 -1.96
N ASP A 83 22.44 -0.92 -3.14
CA ASP A 83 22.03 0.09 -4.12
C ASP A 83 20.61 -0.16 -4.64
N LEU A 84 20.19 -1.43 -4.74
CA LEU A 84 18.81 -1.78 -5.08
C LEU A 84 17.85 -1.41 -3.95
N PHE A 85 18.21 -1.75 -2.70
CA PHE A 85 17.41 -1.43 -1.53
C PHE A 85 17.19 0.09 -1.40
N VAL A 86 18.27 0.87 -1.39
CA VAL A 86 18.23 2.34 -1.27
C VAL A 86 17.54 2.96 -2.48
N GLY A 87 17.88 2.55 -3.70
CA GLY A 87 17.32 3.11 -4.94
C GLY A 87 15.81 2.90 -5.05
N ILE A 88 15.31 1.72 -4.67
CA ILE A 88 13.87 1.43 -4.69
C ILE A 88 13.13 2.24 -3.62
N LEU A 89 13.64 2.35 -2.39
CA LEU A 89 13.02 3.16 -1.34
C LEU A 89 12.98 4.65 -1.70
N CYS A 90 14.07 5.20 -2.25
CA CYS A 90 14.08 6.57 -2.76
C CYS A 90 13.05 6.77 -3.87
N THR A 91 12.92 5.81 -4.79
CA THR A 91 11.94 5.87 -5.88
C THR A 91 10.50 5.81 -5.34
N ILE A 92 10.24 4.93 -4.37
CA ILE A 92 8.94 4.85 -3.68
C ILE A 92 8.63 6.19 -2.99
N ALA A 93 9.59 6.79 -2.29
CA ALA A 93 9.41 8.08 -1.63
C ALA A 93 9.02 9.19 -2.61
N VAL A 94 9.72 9.31 -3.75
CA VAL A 94 9.39 10.28 -4.80
C VAL A 94 7.98 10.09 -5.33
N PHE A 95 7.57 8.84 -5.59
CA PHE A 95 6.20 8.58 -6.03
C PHE A 95 5.15 8.86 -4.96
N LEU A 96 5.46 8.63 -3.68
CA LEU A 96 4.59 8.99 -2.57
C LEU A 96 4.45 10.50 -2.41
N PHE A 97 5.51 11.28 -2.60
CA PHE A 97 5.42 12.75 -2.63
C PHE A 97 4.61 13.27 -3.82
N ALA A 98 4.69 12.59 -4.98
CA ALA A 98 3.84 12.89 -6.12
C ALA A 98 2.38 12.43 -5.91
N TYR A 99 2.12 11.57 -4.94
CA TYR A 99 0.78 11.10 -4.60
C TYR A 99 0.03 12.12 -3.75
N ARG A 100 -0.68 13.02 -4.43
CA ARG A 100 -1.58 14.00 -3.78
C ARG A 100 -2.82 13.36 -3.14
N GLY A 101 -3.16 12.13 -3.50
CA GLY A 101 -4.39 11.49 -3.03
C GLY A 101 -5.63 12.32 -3.33
N TYR A 102 -6.58 12.34 -2.39
CA TYR A 102 -7.81 13.12 -2.50
C TYR A 102 -7.86 14.27 -1.52
N GLY A 103 -8.53 15.35 -1.95
CA GLY A 103 -8.97 16.39 -1.03
C GLY A 103 -9.77 15.79 0.12
N ARG A 104 -9.43 16.25 1.33
CA ARG A 104 -10.10 15.87 2.57
C ARG A 104 -11.57 16.27 2.51
N LYS A 105 -12.49 15.33 2.73
CA LYS A 105 -13.92 15.66 2.86
C LYS A 105 -14.22 16.17 4.28
N PRO A 106 -15.26 17.01 4.46
CA PRO A 106 -15.74 17.38 5.80
C PRO A 106 -16.02 16.12 6.63
N GLY A 107 -15.44 16.05 7.84
CA GLY A 107 -15.55 14.89 8.74
C GLY A 107 -14.47 13.81 8.58
N GLU A 108 -13.59 13.88 7.57
CA GLU A 108 -12.44 12.97 7.46
C GLU A 108 -11.28 13.41 8.37
N PHE A 109 -10.86 12.54 9.29
CA PHE A 109 -9.71 12.81 10.17
C PHE A 109 -8.34 12.66 9.49
N LEU A 110 -8.23 11.80 8.47
CA LEU A 110 -6.95 11.49 7.80
C LEU A 110 -6.96 12.02 6.35
N SER A 111 -5.96 12.84 6.01
CA SER A 111 -5.70 13.28 4.64
C SER A 111 -4.78 12.28 3.92
N ASP A 112 -5.22 11.82 2.75
CA ASP A 112 -4.45 10.92 1.89
C ASP A 112 -3.04 11.48 1.56
N GLU A 113 -2.96 12.78 1.28
CA GLU A 113 -1.72 13.49 0.96
C GLU A 113 -0.73 13.48 2.13
N VAL A 114 -1.22 13.79 3.33
CA VAL A 114 -0.38 13.84 4.54
C VAL A 114 0.17 12.45 4.86
N VAL A 115 -0.67 11.41 4.78
CA VAL A 115 -0.22 10.03 5.03
C VAL A 115 0.81 9.60 3.99
N ALA A 116 0.69 10.04 2.73
CA ALA A 116 1.68 9.74 1.69
C ALA A 116 3.00 10.47 1.92
N ILE A 117 2.96 11.75 2.29
CA ILE A 117 4.17 12.53 2.61
C ILE A 117 4.91 11.90 3.81
N VAL A 118 4.18 11.57 4.88
CA VAL A 118 4.78 10.92 6.06
C VAL A 118 5.40 9.57 5.67
N ALA A 119 4.69 8.74 4.91
CA ALA A 119 5.22 7.47 4.43
C ALA A 119 6.47 7.65 3.54
N GLY A 120 6.48 8.65 2.66
CA GLY A 120 7.62 8.97 1.80
C GLY A 120 8.84 9.46 2.57
N LEU A 121 8.65 10.32 3.58
CA LEU A 121 9.74 10.76 4.48
C LEU A 121 10.29 9.58 5.28
N CYS A 122 9.42 8.71 5.79
CA CYS A 122 9.84 7.50 6.49
C CYS A 122 10.62 6.55 5.57
N ALA A 123 10.20 6.39 4.31
CA ALA A 123 10.93 5.58 3.33
C ALA A 123 12.34 6.12 3.05
N LEU A 124 12.52 7.44 2.95
CA LEU A 124 13.86 8.05 2.84
C LEU A 124 14.70 7.80 4.09
N ASN A 125 14.10 7.94 5.28
CA ASN A 125 14.81 7.68 6.52
C ASN A 125 15.28 6.22 6.62
N VAL A 126 14.42 5.25 6.27
CA VAL A 126 14.79 3.83 6.20
C VAL A 126 15.94 3.60 5.20
N ALA A 127 15.96 4.34 4.09
CA ALA A 127 16.99 4.22 3.07
C ALA A 127 18.35 4.82 3.47
N PHE A 128 18.35 5.95 4.18
CA PHE A 128 19.57 6.71 4.48
C PHE A 128 20.14 6.44 5.87
N PHE A 129 19.33 5.97 6.81
CA PHE A 129 19.76 5.59 8.14
C PHE A 129 19.66 4.06 8.24
N PRO A 130 20.78 3.32 8.18
CA PRO A 130 20.74 1.86 8.17
C PRO A 130 20.42 1.28 9.55
N ALA A 131 19.80 0.09 9.53
CA ALA A 131 19.68 -0.74 10.72
C ALA A 131 21.05 -1.25 11.18
N ALA A 132 21.21 -1.39 12.48
CA ALA A 132 22.41 -1.92 13.12
C ALA A 132 22.64 -3.38 12.70
N ARG A 133 23.90 -3.76 12.56
CA ARG A 133 24.31 -5.17 12.44
C ARG A 133 24.19 -5.87 13.80
N ALA A 134 24.23 -7.22 13.80
CA ALA A 134 24.11 -8.05 15.01
C ALA A 134 25.15 -7.75 16.13
N HIS A 135 26.21 -7.00 15.83
CA HIS A 135 27.27 -6.63 16.78
C HIS A 135 27.42 -5.11 16.96
N GLU A 136 26.53 -4.32 16.35
CA GLU A 136 26.55 -2.86 16.45
C GLU A 136 25.61 -2.36 17.55
N ASP A 137 25.84 -1.13 17.99
CA ASP A 137 25.00 -0.48 19.01
C ASP A 137 23.58 -0.26 18.50
N VAL A 138 22.64 -1.01 19.05
CA VAL A 138 21.20 -0.89 18.75
C VAL A 138 20.61 0.45 19.18
N TRP A 139 21.28 1.19 20.07
CA TRP A 139 20.90 2.55 20.49
C TRP A 139 21.55 3.63 19.62
N GLY A 140 22.31 3.24 18.59
CA GLY A 140 22.84 4.16 17.61
C GLY A 140 21.73 4.98 16.94
N THR A 141 21.95 6.27 16.75
CA THR A 141 20.95 7.20 16.21
C THR A 141 20.40 6.73 14.86
N ALA A 142 21.25 6.20 13.98
CA ALA A 142 20.81 5.68 12.68
C ALA A 142 19.83 4.50 12.84
N ASN A 143 20.12 3.57 13.75
CA ASN A 143 19.27 2.42 14.01
C ASN A 143 17.90 2.84 14.57
N ILE A 144 17.89 3.77 15.54
CA ILE A 144 16.65 4.32 16.09
C ILE A 144 15.82 4.99 15.00
N VAL A 145 16.44 5.84 14.17
CA VAL A 145 15.76 6.51 13.06
C VAL A 145 15.21 5.48 12.05
N HIS A 146 15.97 4.43 11.76
CA HIS A 146 15.55 3.35 10.86
C HIS A 146 14.29 2.65 11.35
N TYR A 147 14.33 2.06 12.56
CA TYR A 147 13.23 1.26 13.08
C TYR A 147 11.98 2.10 13.38
N THR A 148 12.15 3.31 13.92
CA THR A 148 11.01 4.22 14.13
C THR A 148 10.37 4.62 12.81
N SER A 149 11.17 4.95 11.79
CA SER A 149 10.66 5.27 10.46
C SER A 149 9.99 4.06 9.79
N ALA A 150 10.55 2.86 9.93
CA ALA A 150 9.95 1.64 9.41
C ALA A 150 8.59 1.36 10.06
N ALA A 151 8.48 1.48 11.38
CA ALA A 151 7.23 1.30 12.12
C ALA A 151 6.14 2.30 11.67
N VAL A 152 6.50 3.58 11.55
CA VAL A 152 5.59 4.62 11.06
C VAL A 152 5.21 4.37 9.60
N MET A 153 6.18 4.01 8.74
CA MET A 153 5.93 3.69 7.33
C MET A 153 4.92 2.55 7.20
N PHE A 154 5.14 1.40 7.83
CA PHE A 154 4.21 0.26 7.77
C PHE A 154 2.84 0.61 8.34
N THR A 155 2.77 1.43 9.39
CA THR A 155 1.50 1.94 9.92
C THR A 155 0.76 2.76 8.86
N CYS A 156 1.44 3.66 8.15
CA CYS A 156 0.85 4.40 7.03
C CYS A 156 0.36 3.47 5.91
N LEU A 157 1.11 2.42 5.57
CA LEU A 157 0.71 1.44 4.54
C LEU A 157 -0.55 0.66 4.94
N ILE A 158 -0.63 0.26 6.21
CA ILE A 158 -1.82 -0.39 6.79
C ILE A 158 -3.01 0.57 6.73
N LEU A 159 -2.85 1.82 7.16
CA LEU A 159 -3.89 2.85 7.09
C LEU A 159 -4.36 3.12 5.65
N PHE A 160 -3.44 3.12 4.68
CA PHE A 160 -3.80 3.23 3.27
C PHE A 160 -4.74 2.11 2.85
N SER A 161 -4.40 0.87 3.20
CA SER A 161 -5.17 -0.30 2.81
C SER A 161 -6.53 -0.34 3.53
N VAL A 162 -6.57 -0.29 4.86
CA VAL A 162 -7.80 -0.54 5.63
C VAL A 162 -8.75 0.66 5.71
N VAL A 163 -8.22 1.88 5.70
CA VAL A 163 -9.02 3.11 5.88
C VAL A 163 -9.14 3.90 4.58
N ILE A 164 -8.02 4.28 3.97
CA ILE A 164 -8.06 5.27 2.88
C ILE A 164 -8.66 4.64 1.61
N PHE A 165 -8.24 3.43 1.25
CA PHE A 165 -8.71 2.77 0.03
C PHE A 165 -10.14 2.24 0.14
N THR A 166 -10.66 2.03 1.35
CA THR A 166 -12.03 1.56 1.60
C THR A 166 -13.08 2.67 1.54
N ARG A 167 -12.69 3.96 1.62
CA ARG A 167 -13.59 5.14 1.58
C ARG A 167 -14.42 5.29 0.30
N GLY A 168 -14.10 4.57 -0.79
CA GLY A 168 -14.87 4.56 -2.05
C GLY A 168 -14.96 5.94 -2.73
N ARG A 169 -14.04 6.24 -3.65
CA ARG A 169 -13.95 7.55 -4.32
C ARG A 169 -14.61 7.52 -5.70
N PRO A 170 -15.07 8.66 -6.26
CA PRO A 170 -15.83 8.69 -7.52
C PRO A 170 -15.14 7.98 -8.70
N GLU A 171 -13.82 8.08 -8.84
CA GLU A 171 -13.07 7.37 -9.88
C GLU A 171 -12.91 5.87 -9.64
N ASP A 172 -13.07 5.38 -8.40
CA ASP A 172 -13.06 3.94 -8.15
C ASP A 172 -14.27 3.28 -8.83
N LYS A 173 -15.30 4.09 -9.08
CA LYS A 173 -16.53 3.72 -9.79
C LYS A 173 -16.41 3.93 -11.31
N MET A 174 -15.35 4.58 -11.77
CA MET A 174 -15.12 4.87 -13.18
C MET A 174 -14.31 3.74 -13.82
N SER A 175 -14.65 3.37 -15.05
CA SER A 175 -13.78 2.51 -15.86
C SER A 175 -12.46 3.23 -16.18
N PRO A 176 -11.31 2.54 -16.29
CA PRO A 176 -10.05 3.12 -16.75
C PRO A 176 -10.14 3.86 -18.10
N HIS A 177 -11.21 3.63 -18.86
CA HIS A 177 -11.49 4.26 -20.15
C HIS A 177 -12.27 5.58 -20.04
N GLY A 178 -12.66 6.00 -18.82
CA GLY A 178 -13.02 7.38 -18.49
C GLY A 178 -14.03 8.05 -19.43
N VAL A 179 -15.11 7.36 -19.79
CA VAL A 179 -16.21 7.93 -20.57
C VAL A 179 -17.32 8.35 -19.60
N SER A 180 -17.66 9.64 -19.58
CA SER A 180 -18.89 10.12 -18.91
C SER A 180 -20.07 9.26 -19.35
N GLY A 181 -20.74 8.58 -18.41
CA GLY A 181 -21.81 7.62 -18.71
C GLY A 181 -21.41 6.13 -18.77
N SER A 182 -20.15 5.75 -18.50
CA SER A 182 -19.78 4.33 -18.38
C SER A 182 -20.54 3.63 -17.24
N PRO A 183 -20.96 2.37 -17.39
CA PRO A 183 -21.65 1.64 -16.33
C PRO A 183 -20.81 1.64 -15.05
N ARG A 184 -21.42 2.06 -13.93
CA ARG A 184 -20.84 1.85 -12.61
C ARG A 184 -20.55 0.36 -12.44
N TRP A 185 -19.42 0.04 -11.81
CA TRP A 185 -19.13 -1.33 -11.43
C TRP A 185 -20.26 -1.90 -10.55
N PRO A 186 -20.59 -3.19 -10.69
CA PRO A 186 -21.60 -3.81 -9.86
C PRO A 186 -21.17 -3.77 -8.39
N VAL A 187 -22.15 -3.73 -7.49
CA VAL A 187 -21.92 -3.64 -6.03
C VAL A 187 -21.03 -4.80 -5.54
N SER A 188 -21.24 -6.02 -6.04
CA SER A 188 -20.42 -7.20 -5.71
C SER A 188 -18.93 -7.01 -6.02
N PHE A 189 -18.61 -6.29 -7.09
CA PHE A 189 -17.23 -5.96 -7.43
C PHE A 189 -16.63 -4.94 -6.46
N GLU A 190 -17.37 -3.88 -6.12
CA GLU A 190 -16.91 -2.89 -5.13
C GLU A 190 -16.63 -3.55 -3.76
N LEU A 191 -17.48 -4.49 -3.34
CA LEU A 191 -17.26 -5.28 -2.12
C LEU A 191 -16.02 -6.18 -2.22
N ALA A 192 -15.82 -6.87 -3.34
CA ALA A 192 -14.65 -7.72 -3.55
C ALA A 192 -13.34 -6.91 -3.46
N VAL A 193 -13.29 -5.73 -4.08
CA VAL A 193 -12.13 -4.84 -3.99
C VAL A 193 -11.88 -4.38 -2.54
N LYS A 194 -12.94 -4.00 -1.81
CA LYS A 194 -12.82 -3.64 -0.38
C LYS A 194 -12.30 -4.80 0.47
N ARG A 195 -12.76 -6.03 0.21
CA ARG A 195 -12.27 -7.24 0.90
C ARG A 195 -10.78 -7.46 0.65
N VAL A 196 -10.29 -7.24 -0.57
CA VAL A 196 -8.85 -7.31 -0.87
C VAL A 196 -8.08 -6.28 -0.03
N TYR A 197 -8.54 -5.03 0.03
CA TYR A 197 -7.86 -4.00 0.83
C TYR A 197 -7.84 -4.34 2.33
N VAL A 198 -8.95 -4.79 2.89
CA VAL A 198 -9.02 -5.19 4.30
C VAL A 198 -8.14 -6.43 4.55
N GLY A 199 -8.21 -7.44 3.68
CA GLY A 199 -7.39 -8.64 3.77
C GLY A 199 -5.89 -8.36 3.74
N CYS A 200 -5.43 -7.52 2.80
CA CYS A 200 -4.03 -7.07 2.75
C CYS A 200 -3.64 -6.29 4.01
N GLY A 201 -4.53 -5.45 4.54
CA GLY A 201 -4.31 -4.72 5.78
C GLY A 201 -4.15 -5.61 7.01
N VAL A 202 -5.02 -6.62 7.14
CA VAL A 202 -4.95 -7.63 8.19
C VAL A 202 -3.66 -8.45 8.05
N ALA A 203 -3.30 -8.86 6.84
CA ALA A 203 -2.06 -9.60 6.59
C ALA A 203 -0.80 -8.79 6.97
N MET A 204 -0.74 -7.51 6.60
CA MET A 204 0.35 -6.60 7.02
C MET A 204 0.41 -6.47 8.55
N THR A 205 -0.74 -6.29 9.21
CA THR A 205 -0.80 -6.16 10.67
C THR A 205 -0.34 -7.45 11.35
N ALA A 206 -0.85 -8.61 10.90
CA ALA A 206 -0.47 -9.91 11.43
C ALA A 206 1.02 -10.20 11.23
N ALA A 207 1.59 -9.83 10.09
CA ALA A 207 3.02 -9.97 9.82
C ALA A 207 3.88 -9.10 10.74
N ILE A 208 3.51 -7.82 10.94
CA ILE A 208 4.23 -6.93 11.88
C ILE A 208 4.13 -7.46 13.31
N LEU A 209 2.94 -7.88 13.76
CA LEU A 209 2.75 -8.46 15.09
C LEU A 209 3.54 -9.77 15.24
N PHE A 210 3.60 -10.60 14.21
CA PHE A 210 4.41 -11.81 14.20
C PHE A 210 5.91 -11.50 14.39
N ILE A 211 6.44 -10.49 13.70
CA ILE A 211 7.83 -10.04 13.89
C ILE A 211 8.06 -9.60 15.33
N VAL A 212 7.20 -8.74 15.88
CA VAL A 212 7.32 -8.27 17.26
C VAL A 212 7.26 -9.43 18.25
N VAL A 213 6.35 -10.38 18.05
CA VAL A 213 6.24 -11.56 18.91
C VAL A 213 7.48 -12.45 18.81
N TYR A 214 8.04 -12.62 17.61
CA TYR A 214 9.27 -13.37 17.46
C TYR A 214 10.43 -12.69 18.19
N GLU A 215 10.69 -11.41 17.94
CA GLU A 215 11.81 -10.66 18.51
C GLU A 215 11.77 -10.63 20.04
N VAL A 216 10.58 -10.54 20.65
CA VAL A 216 10.45 -10.40 22.11
C VAL A 216 10.46 -11.75 22.85
N TRP A 217 9.95 -12.83 22.24
CA TRP A 217 9.74 -14.11 22.95
C TRP A 217 10.52 -15.29 22.38
N PHE A 218 10.97 -15.23 21.12
CA PHE A 218 11.52 -16.38 20.40
C PHE A 218 12.89 -16.15 19.78
N ASP A 219 13.42 -14.91 19.80
CA ASP A 219 14.79 -14.65 19.39
C ASP A 219 15.79 -15.48 20.23
N GLY A 220 16.72 -16.16 19.55
CA GLY A 220 17.67 -17.10 20.16
C GLY A 220 17.11 -18.47 20.55
N VAL A 221 15.82 -18.77 20.30
CA VAL A 221 15.26 -20.11 20.53
C VAL A 221 15.60 -21.04 19.36
N ALA A 222 16.37 -22.10 19.66
CA ALA A 222 16.86 -23.06 18.67
C ALA A 222 15.74 -23.60 17.74
N GLY A 223 15.93 -23.44 16.43
CA GLY A 223 15.04 -23.96 15.39
C GLY A 223 14.20 -22.89 14.69
N TRP A 224 13.93 -21.75 15.33
CA TRP A 224 13.14 -20.66 14.72
C TRP A 224 13.93 -19.86 13.68
N ASP A 225 15.23 -19.68 13.89
CA ASP A 225 16.08 -18.85 13.03
C ASP A 225 16.19 -19.37 11.59
N ARG A 226 15.97 -20.68 11.39
CA ARG A 226 15.93 -21.32 10.07
C ARG A 226 14.80 -20.78 9.19
N LEU A 227 13.71 -20.31 9.80
CA LEU A 227 12.55 -19.77 9.08
C LEU A 227 12.71 -18.30 8.70
N ARG A 228 13.82 -17.65 9.11
CA ARG A 228 14.08 -16.21 8.90
C ARG A 228 12.81 -15.37 9.15
N PRO A 229 12.24 -15.46 10.37
CA PRO A 229 10.89 -14.97 10.65
C PRO A 229 10.71 -13.48 10.38
N VAL A 230 11.75 -12.67 10.66
CA VAL A 230 11.74 -11.23 10.34
C VAL A 230 11.60 -10.99 8.85
N PHE A 231 12.51 -11.52 8.02
CA PHE A 231 12.42 -11.43 6.57
C PHE A 231 11.09 -11.95 6.02
N THR A 232 10.62 -13.10 6.52
CA THR A 232 9.35 -13.69 6.08
C THR A 232 8.16 -12.78 6.39
N GLY A 233 8.12 -12.21 7.60
CA GLY A 233 7.09 -11.23 7.98
C GLY A 233 7.14 -9.98 7.10
N GLU A 234 8.33 -9.41 6.88
CA GLU A 234 8.51 -8.25 6.01
C GLU A 234 8.10 -8.54 4.57
N LEU A 235 8.44 -9.71 4.03
CA LEU A 235 8.03 -10.17 2.71
C LEU A 235 6.51 -10.24 2.60
N VAL A 236 5.83 -10.90 3.55
CA VAL A 236 4.35 -11.00 3.55
C VAL A 236 3.71 -9.61 3.63
N ALA A 237 4.26 -8.72 4.47
CA ALA A 237 3.76 -7.36 4.60
C ALA A 237 3.93 -6.56 3.29
N LEU A 238 5.11 -6.61 2.67
CA LEU A 238 5.42 -5.87 1.44
C LEU A 238 4.67 -6.40 0.22
N ILE A 239 4.48 -7.71 0.11
CA ILE A 239 3.64 -8.31 -0.94
C ILE A 239 2.17 -7.90 -0.74
N SER A 240 1.66 -7.95 0.49
CA SER A 240 0.28 -7.53 0.81
C SER A 240 0.05 -6.05 0.50
N PHE A 241 1.00 -5.19 0.90
CA PHE A 241 1.05 -3.78 0.51
C PHE A 241 0.98 -3.61 -1.02
N GLY A 242 1.87 -4.27 -1.75
CA GLY A 242 1.94 -4.15 -3.20
C GLY A 242 0.65 -4.57 -3.90
N VAL A 243 0.04 -5.68 -3.48
CA VAL A 243 -1.26 -6.13 -4.01
C VAL A 243 -2.35 -5.06 -3.80
N SER A 244 -2.46 -4.51 -2.59
CA SER A 244 -3.46 -3.47 -2.28
C SER A 244 -3.30 -2.23 -3.18
N TRP A 245 -2.07 -1.78 -3.40
CA TRP A 245 -1.76 -0.61 -4.21
C TRP A 245 -1.94 -0.85 -5.71
N ILE A 246 -1.60 -2.03 -6.22
CA ILE A 246 -1.80 -2.40 -7.62
C ILE A 246 -3.31 -2.51 -7.94
N VAL A 247 -4.10 -3.09 -7.03
CA VAL A 247 -5.57 -3.14 -7.17
C VAL A 247 -6.16 -1.72 -7.16
N LYS A 248 -5.68 -0.85 -6.25
CA LYS A 248 -6.08 0.57 -6.25
C LYS A 248 -5.69 1.30 -7.53
N GLY A 249 -4.52 0.97 -8.09
CA GLY A 249 -4.04 1.40 -9.40
C GLY A 249 -4.86 0.86 -10.59
N ALA A 250 -5.90 0.08 -10.37
CA ALA A 250 -6.79 -0.45 -11.41
C ALA A 250 -6.15 -1.44 -12.40
N TRP A 251 -5.01 -2.04 -12.07
CA TRP A 251 -4.39 -3.05 -12.95
C TRP A 251 -4.97 -4.44 -12.74
N LEU A 252 -5.14 -4.88 -11.48
CA LEU A 252 -5.69 -6.21 -11.14
C LEU A 252 -7.22 -6.22 -11.03
N ARG A 253 -7.90 -5.12 -11.38
CA ARG A 253 -9.37 -5.02 -11.29
C ARG A 253 -10.08 -6.01 -12.23
N CYS A 254 -9.47 -6.39 -13.36
CA CYS A 254 -10.01 -7.48 -14.19
C CYS A 254 -9.96 -8.85 -13.49
N LEU A 255 -8.91 -9.17 -12.73
CA LEU A 255 -8.84 -10.43 -11.98
C LEU A 255 -9.87 -10.47 -10.85
N VAL A 256 -10.00 -9.36 -10.11
CA VAL A 256 -11.05 -9.22 -9.09
C VAL A 256 -12.44 -9.36 -9.71
N SER A 257 -12.64 -8.86 -10.93
CA SER A 257 -13.90 -9.03 -11.66
C SER A 257 -14.19 -10.50 -11.99
N GLY A 258 -13.17 -11.27 -12.41
CA GLY A 258 -13.31 -12.71 -12.64
C GLY A 258 -13.69 -13.48 -11.39
N ILE A 259 -13.02 -13.19 -10.26
CA ILE A 259 -13.31 -13.80 -8.95
C ILE A 259 -14.73 -13.41 -8.49
N SER A 260 -15.14 -12.15 -8.65
CA SER A 260 -16.49 -11.70 -8.27
C SER A 260 -17.61 -12.34 -9.09
N ARG A 261 -17.32 -12.76 -10.33
CA ARG A 261 -18.26 -13.48 -11.20
C ARG A 261 -18.30 -14.99 -10.92
N ALA A 262 -17.19 -15.56 -10.43
CA ALA A 262 -17.06 -16.97 -10.08
C ALA A 262 -17.46 -17.27 -8.62
N ALA A 263 -17.53 -16.26 -7.75
CA ALA A 263 -17.99 -16.42 -6.37
C ALA A 263 -19.44 -16.93 -6.34
N PRO A 264 -19.74 -18.01 -5.60
CA PRO A 264 -21.10 -18.50 -5.48
C PRO A 264 -22.03 -17.40 -4.92
N ARG A 265 -23.18 -17.20 -5.56
CA ARG A 265 -24.35 -16.37 -5.17
C ARG A 265 -25.04 -16.69 -3.82
N TRP A 266 -24.31 -17.05 -2.76
CA TRP A 266 -24.87 -17.64 -1.53
C TRP A 266 -24.42 -16.85 -0.30
N TRP A 267 -24.94 -15.62 -0.14
CA TRP A 267 -25.42 -15.02 1.13
C TRP A 267 -25.87 -13.56 0.89
N GLY A 268 -27.17 -13.27 1.00
CA GLY A 268 -27.69 -11.94 1.37
C GLY A 268 -27.90 -10.86 0.29
N ASP A 269 -27.59 -11.11 -0.99
CA ASP A 269 -27.65 -10.04 -2.01
C ASP A 269 -29.07 -9.55 -2.30
N GLU A 270 -30.12 -10.38 -2.33
CA GLU A 270 -31.46 -9.87 -2.70
C GLU A 270 -32.04 -8.91 -1.66
N LYS A 271 -31.99 -9.28 -0.38
CA LYS A 271 -32.51 -8.43 0.71
C LYS A 271 -31.66 -7.16 0.89
N MET A 272 -30.33 -7.28 0.81
CA MET A 272 -29.44 -6.12 0.93
C MET A 272 -29.57 -5.19 -0.28
N THR A 273 -29.70 -5.73 -1.49
CA THR A 273 -29.87 -4.94 -2.72
C THR A 273 -31.24 -4.27 -2.75
N GLN A 274 -32.31 -4.91 -2.25
CA GLN A 274 -33.62 -4.27 -2.10
C GLN A 274 -33.59 -3.12 -1.09
N VAL A 275 -32.96 -3.30 0.07
CA VAL A 275 -32.78 -2.23 1.05
C VAL A 275 -31.94 -1.10 0.45
N LEU A 276 -30.82 -1.39 -0.18
CA LEU A 276 -29.98 -0.34 -0.78
C LEU A 276 -30.66 0.40 -1.94
N ASN A 277 -31.55 -0.26 -2.68
CA ASN A 277 -32.36 0.38 -3.71
C ASN A 277 -33.51 1.22 -3.13
N SER A 278 -34.12 0.81 -2.02
CA SER A 278 -35.15 1.63 -1.34
C SER A 278 -34.55 2.89 -0.69
N TRP A 279 -33.32 2.81 -0.20
CA TRP A 279 -32.56 3.97 0.27
C TRP A 279 -32.18 4.93 -0.87
N ARG A 280 -31.92 4.45 -2.09
CA ARG A 280 -31.69 5.33 -3.26
C ARG A 280 -32.97 6.02 -3.73
N ALA A 281 -34.09 5.31 -3.73
CA ALA A 281 -35.38 5.86 -4.15
C ALA A 281 -35.88 6.98 -3.22
N SER A 282 -35.47 6.97 -1.94
CA SER A 282 -35.78 8.03 -0.97
C SER A 282 -34.84 9.24 -1.06
N SER A 283 -33.57 9.03 -1.44
CA SER A 283 -32.59 10.13 -1.58
C SER A 283 -32.70 10.95 -2.87
N ASP A 284 -33.47 10.47 -3.85
CA ASP A 284 -33.70 11.17 -5.13
C ASP A 284 -35.01 12.02 -5.10
N GLN A 285 -35.72 12.04 -3.96
CA GLN A 285 -36.96 12.82 -3.76
C GLN A 285 -36.77 14.10 -2.91
N ASP A 286 -35.56 14.35 -2.41
CA ASP A 286 -35.14 15.55 -1.67
C ASP A 286 -34.08 16.34 -2.47
#